data_AF-A0A6N8GK01-F1
#
_entry.id   AF-A0A6N8GK01-F1
#
_cell.length_a   1.000
_cell.length_b   1.000
_cell.length_c   1.000
_cell.angle_alpha   90.00
_cell.angle_beta   90.00
_cell.angle_gamma   90.00
#
_symmetry.space_group_name_H-M   'P 1'
#
loop_
_entity.id
_entity.type
_entity.pdbx_description
1 polymer ?
#
loop_
_entity_poly.entity_id
_entity_poly.type
_entity_poly.pdbx_seq_one_letter_code
_entity_poly.pdbx_strand_id
1 'polypeptide(L)' 'MPQPWPMKALGAMTAAEVLAALDQLPYLCPEDAALEMALRGQLARVLDRQPPSAAPEPTG' A
#
# COMPACT_ATOMS: atom_id res chain seq x y z
N MET A 1 -4.55 -23.13 -10.32
CA MET A 1 -3.67 -23.09 -9.13
C MET A 1 -3.66 -21.65 -8.63
N PRO A 2 -4.22 -21.33 -7.44
CA PRO A 2 -4.07 -19.98 -6.91
C PRO A 2 -2.57 -19.76 -6.69
N GLN A 3 -1.99 -18.77 -7.36
CA GLN A 3 -0.59 -18.45 -7.15
C GLN A 3 -0.41 -18.07 -5.68
N PRO A 4 0.57 -18.64 -4.96
CA PRO A 4 0.84 -18.23 -3.59
C PRO A 4 1.19 -16.74 -3.64
N TRP A 5 0.34 -15.93 -3.01
CA TRP A 5 0.70 -14.53 -2.77
C TRP A 5 2.09 -14.56 -2.13
N PRO A 6 3.10 -13.85 -2.67
CA PRO A 6 4.35 -13.72 -1.94
C PRO A 6 3.97 -13.18 -0.57
N MET A 7 4.27 -13.95 0.50
CA MET A 7 4.02 -13.60 1.90
C MET A 7 4.93 -12.43 2.30
N LYS A 8 4.72 -11.31 1.63
CA LYS A 8 5.40 -10.06 1.89
C LYS A 8 4.64 -9.43 3.05
N ALA A 9 5.35 -9.18 4.15
CA ALA A 9 4.78 -8.47 5.27
C ALA A 9 4.17 -7.16 4.76
N LEU A 10 2.97 -6.82 5.25
CA LEU A 10 2.22 -5.65 4.79
C LEU A 10 3.05 -4.35 4.86
N GLY A 11 3.89 -4.22 5.89
CA GLY A 11 4.80 -3.08 6.06
C GLY A 11 6.02 -3.05 5.13
N ALA A 12 6.23 -4.09 4.32
CA ALA A 12 7.24 -4.13 3.27
C ALA A 12 6.66 -3.83 1.88
N MET A 13 5.33 -3.77 1.74
CA MET A 13 4.66 -3.45 0.47
C MET A 13 4.88 -1.99 0.09
N THR A 14 5.03 -1.76 -1.21
CA THR A 14 5.04 -0.43 -1.81
C THR A 14 3.64 0.16 -1.87
N ALA A 15 3.52 1.48 -2.01
CA ALA A 15 2.22 2.14 -2.18
C ALA A 15 1.42 1.57 -3.37
N ALA A 16 2.10 1.25 -4.49
CA ALA A 16 1.47 0.66 -5.67
C ALA A 16 0.92 -0.75 -5.40
N GLU A 17 1.65 -1.58 -4.67
CA GLU A 17 1.20 -2.92 -4.28
C GLU A 17 0.00 -2.86 -3.32
N VAL A 18 0.01 -1.93 -2.36
CA VAL A 18 -1.11 -1.75 -1.41
C VAL A 18 -2.36 -1.23 -2.13
N LEU A 19 -2.21 -0.32 -3.10
CA LEU A 19 -3.31 0.16 -3.93
C LEU A 19 -3.92 -0.95 -4.79
N ALA A 20 -3.08 -1.77 -5.43
CA ALA A 20 -3.56 -2.91 -6.22
C ALA A 20 -4.31 -3.93 -5.35
N ALA A 21 -3.86 -4.17 -4.11
CA ALA A 21 -4.55 -5.03 -3.16
C ALA A 21 -5.92 -4.46 -2.73
N LEU A 22 -6.01 -3.14 -2.50
CA LEU A 22 -7.28 -2.47 -2.20
C LEU A 22 -8.30 -2.56 -3.34
N ASP A 23 -7.83 -2.46 -4.58
CA ASP A 23 -8.68 -2.55 -5.78
C ASP A 23 -9.28 -3.96 -5.96
N GLN A 24 -8.51 -5.00 -5.62
CA GLN A 24 -8.94 -6.39 -5.70
C GLN A 24 -9.76 -6.87 -4.50
N LEU A 25 -9.62 -6.22 -3.35
CA LEU A 25 -10.26 -6.59 -2.09
C LEU A 25 -11.79 -6.78 -2.19
N PRO A 26 -12.59 -5.88 -2.80
CA PRO A 26 -14.04 -6.07 -2.90
C PRO A 26 -14.45 -7.29 -3.73
N TYR A 27 -13.58 -7.79 -4.60
CA TYR A 27 -13.84 -8.97 -5.43
C TYR A 27 -13.44 -10.28 -4.74
N LEU A 28 -12.44 -10.24 -3.86
CA LEU A 28 -11.90 -11.43 -3.20
C LEU A 28 -12.49 -11.63 -1.80
N CYS A 29 -12.65 -10.54 -1.05
CA CYS A 29 -13.08 -10.56 0.35
C CYS A 29 -13.98 -9.33 0.64
N PRO A 30 -15.17 -9.23 0.03
CA PRO A 30 -16.07 -8.08 0.21
C PRO A 30 -16.52 -7.83 1.67
N GLU A 31 -16.43 -8.86 2.51
CA GLU A 31 -16.93 -8.82 3.89
C GLU A 31 -15.82 -8.46 4.90
N ASP A 32 -14.56 -8.43 4.44
CA ASP A 32 -13.41 -8.20 5.29
C ASP A 32 -13.02 -6.72 5.36
N ALA A 33 -13.87 -5.95 6.04
CA ALA A 33 -13.63 -4.54 6.31
C ALA A 33 -12.37 -4.31 7.17
N ALA A 34 -11.96 -5.29 7.99
CA ALA A 34 -10.76 -5.20 8.81
C ALA A 34 -9.49 -5.22 7.94
N LEU A 35 -9.46 -6.08 6.92
CA LEU A 35 -8.38 -6.11 5.94
C LEU A 35 -8.32 -4.82 5.10
N GLU A 36 -9.47 -4.28 4.70
CA GLU A 36 -9.53 -2.99 4.00
C GLU A 36 -8.91 -1.85 4.82
N MET A 37 -9.31 -1.74 6.09
CA MET A 37 -8.77 -0.74 7.01
C MET A 37 -7.27 -0.92 7.21
N ALA A 38 -6.79 -2.16 7.35
CA ALA A 38 -5.37 -2.45 7.52
C ALA A 38 -4.55 -2.00 6.30
N LEU A 39 -5.03 -2.28 5.09
CA LEU A 39 -4.40 -1.86 3.84
C LEU A 39 -4.39 -0.32 3.70
N ARG A 40 -5.52 0.34 3.96
CA ARG A 40 -5.61 1.81 3.96
C ARG A 40 -4.66 2.45 4.97
N GLY A 41 -4.58 1.89 6.18
CA GLY A 41 -3.65 2.35 7.22
C GLY A 41 -2.19 2.18 6.82
N GLN A 42 -1.86 1.14 6.07
CA GLN A 42 -0.49 0.90 5.57
C GLN A 42 -0.15 1.82 4.41
N LEU A 43 -1.10 2.07 3.50
CA LEU A 43 -0.93 3.08 2.46
C LEU A 43 -0.63 4.45 3.07
N ALA A 44 -1.39 4.87 4.09
CA ALA A 44 -1.17 6.13 4.79
C ALA A 44 0.24 6.20 5.40
N ARG A 45 0.70 5.11 6.05
CA ARG A 45 2.06 5.04 6.60
C ARG A 45 3.14 5.11 5.53
N VAL A 46 2.98 4.43 4.39
CA VAL A 46 3.96 4.45 3.30
C VAL A 46 4.06 5.84 2.68
N LEU A 47 2.92 6.52 2.52
CA LEU A 47 2.87 7.89 2.00
C LEU A 47 3.49 8.89 2.98
N ASP A 48 3.22 8.76 4.27
CA ASP A 48 3.82 9.60 5.32
C ASP A 48 5.34 9.38 5.45
N ARG A 49 5.80 8.14 5.25
CA ARG A 49 7.22 7.78 5.26
C ARG A 49 7.97 8.16 4.00
N GLN A 50 7.28 8.63 2.95
CA GLN A 50 7.94 9.18 1.77
C GLN A 50 8.44 10.58 2.17
N PRO A 51 9.76 10.78 2.41
CA PRO A 51 10.25 12.13 2.64
C PRO A 51 9.87 12.99 1.44
N PRO A 52 9.57 14.29 1.62
CA PRO A 52 9.40 15.18 0.49
C PRO A 52 10.65 15.05 -0.37
N SER A 53 10.49 14.52 -1.59
CA SER A 53 11.53 14.48 -2.59
C SER A 53 12.08 15.89 -2.68
N ALA A 54 13.36 16.05 -2.33
CA ALA A 54 14.03 17.34 -2.22
C ALA A 54 13.65 18.21 -3.42
N ALA A 55 12.98 19.33 -3.15
CA ALA A 55 12.82 20.38 -4.14
C ALA A 55 14.23 20.78 -4.58
N PRO A 56 14.52 20.88 -5.89
CA PRO A 56 15.81 21.37 -6.34
C PRO A 56 15.99 22.78 -5.80
N GLU A 57 16.99 22.96 -4.94
CA GLU A 57 17.40 24.26 -4.42
C GLU A 57 17.66 25.20 -5.61
N PRO A 58 17.09 26.42 -5.65
CA PRO A 58 17.42 27.39 -6.68
C PRO A 58 18.85 27.88 -6.40
N THR A 59 19.81 27.38 -7.18
CA THR A 59 21.13 28.00 -7.32
C THR A 59 20.92 29.47 -7.72
N GLY A 60 21.48 30.37 -6.90
CA GLY A 60 21.38 31.83 -7.06
C GLY A 60 22.13 32.41 -8.24
#